data_AF-A0AAV3GKX7-F1
#
_entry.id   AF-A0AAV3GKX7-F1
#
_cell.length_a   1.000
_cell.length_b   1.000
_cell.length_c   1.000
_cell.angle_alpha   90.00
_cell.angle_beta   90.00
_cell.angle_gamma   90.00
#
_symmetry.space_group_name_H-M   'P 1'
#
loop_
_entity.id
_entity.type
_entity.pdbx_description
1 polymer ?
#
loop_
_entity_poly.entity_id
_entity_poly.type
_entity_poly.pdbx_seq_one_letter_code
_entity_poly.pdbx_strand_id
1 'polypeptide(L)'
;MTADTTFNISIPSDSDGFIFLQCTLCGEYFKLTPKDLEDESQLHVWCPKCGLTPDSLFTDEVIELAMKIVNNHVSDLLNDFGKNLSKSSKNGSVKFKSGSKIKKDPVDPIISKLDNLELQIYDCCHKEAKISPSLKMEGGYCPFCGEMQDGD
;
A
#
# COMPACT_ATOMS: atom_id res chain seq x y z
N MET A 1 -0.26 5.79 -28.20
CA MET A 1 -1.08 6.06 -27.01
C MET A 1 -0.99 4.82 -26.14
N THR A 2 -0.14 4.83 -25.12
CA THR A 2 -0.19 3.80 -24.07
C THR A 2 -1.50 4.00 -23.34
N ALA A 3 -2.33 2.96 -23.26
CA ALA A 3 -3.51 3.02 -22.41
C ALA A 3 -3.01 2.91 -20.96
N ASP A 4 -3.20 3.95 -20.16
CA ASP A 4 -2.90 3.90 -18.73
C ASP A 4 -3.97 3.01 -18.07
N THR A 5 -3.51 1.93 -17.43
CA THR A 5 -4.37 1.01 -16.69
C THR A 5 -4.24 1.31 -15.20
N THR A 6 -5.33 1.71 -14.56
CA THR A 6 -5.40 1.94 -13.12
C THR A 6 -5.96 0.72 -12.39
N PHE A 7 -5.34 0.36 -11.27
CA PHE A 7 -5.82 -0.68 -10.37
C PHE A 7 -6.17 -0.07 -9.01
N ASN A 8 -7.29 -0.50 -8.42
CA ASN A 8 -7.74 -0.04 -7.11
C ASN A 8 -7.54 -1.14 -6.08
N ILE A 9 -6.99 -0.78 -4.93
CA ILE A 9 -6.80 -1.66 -3.78
C ILE A 9 -7.52 -1.04 -2.59
N SER A 10 -8.39 -1.81 -1.96
CA SER A 10 -9.09 -1.39 -0.76
C SER A 10 -8.25 -1.74 0.48
N ILE A 11 -7.83 -0.74 1.23
CA ILE A 11 -7.13 -0.92 2.51
C ILE A 11 -8.16 -0.69 3.63
N PRO A 12 -8.42 -1.68 4.49
CA PRO A 12 -9.40 -1.52 5.56
C PRO A 12 -8.85 -0.62 6.68
N SER A 13 -9.72 0.23 7.22
CA SER A 13 -9.50 0.92 8.49
C SER A 13 -9.80 0.00 9.68
N ASP A 14 -9.25 0.32 10.85
CA ASP A 14 -9.64 -0.27 12.11
C ASP A 14 -10.99 0.27 12.62
N SER A 15 -11.41 -0.19 13.81
CA SER A 15 -12.69 0.20 14.42
C SER A 15 -12.84 1.71 14.65
N ASP A 16 -11.73 2.44 14.74
CA ASP A 16 -11.69 3.87 15.02
C ASP A 16 -11.41 4.69 13.75
N GLY A 17 -11.39 4.04 12.58
CA GLY A 17 -11.22 4.71 11.28
C GLY A 17 -9.77 4.96 10.87
N PHE A 18 -8.78 4.35 11.54
CA PHE A 18 -7.38 4.51 11.20
C PHE A 18 -6.87 3.39 10.28
N ILE A 19 -6.03 3.72 9.30
CA ILE A 19 -5.39 2.74 8.41
C ILE A 19 -3.99 2.36 8.89
N PHE A 20 -3.62 1.10 8.68
CA PHE A 20 -2.36 0.53 9.13
C PHE A 20 -1.22 0.79 8.15
N LEU A 21 -0.16 1.44 8.65
CA LEU A 21 1.00 1.87 7.88
C LEU A 21 2.29 1.29 8.46
N GLN A 22 3.31 1.20 7.62
CA GLN A 22 4.64 0.74 7.98
C GLN A 22 5.69 1.62 7.31
N CYS A 23 6.64 2.12 8.10
CA CYS A 23 7.77 2.86 7.58
C CYS A 23 8.75 1.91 6.88
N THR A 24 8.97 2.09 5.57
CA THR A 24 9.93 1.29 4.80
C THR A 24 11.40 1.54 5.16
N LEU A 25 11.70 2.62 5.88
CA LEU A 25 13.07 2.97 6.28
C LEU A 25 13.51 2.34 7.61
N CYS A 26 12.62 2.28 8.60
CA CYS A 26 12.95 1.78 9.94
C CYS A 26 12.04 0.65 10.46
N GLY A 27 11.00 0.30 9.71
CA GLY A 27 10.07 -0.78 10.06
C GLY A 27 9.01 -0.41 11.10
N GLU A 28 8.93 0.85 11.54
CA GLU A 28 7.93 1.25 12.54
C GLU A 28 6.51 1.15 11.98
N TYR A 29 5.62 0.58 12.79
CA TYR A 29 4.20 0.53 12.50
C TYR A 29 3.46 1.68 13.19
N PHE A 30 2.54 2.30 12.46
CA PHE A 30 1.70 3.37 12.99
C PHE A 30 0.39 3.42 12.20
N LYS A 31 -0.59 4.19 12.67
CA LYS A 31 -1.85 4.40 11.96
C LYS A 31 -2.24 5.85 11.85
N LEU A 32 -2.80 6.23 10.71
CA LEU A 32 -3.33 7.55 10.39
C LEU A 32 -4.75 7.43 9.82
N THR A 33 -5.51 8.52 9.80
CA THR A 33 -6.83 8.51 9.15
C THR A 33 -6.67 8.67 7.63
N PRO A 34 -7.57 8.10 6.80
CA PRO A 34 -7.57 8.35 5.35
C PRO A 34 -7.65 9.84 5.03
N LYS A 35 -8.44 10.60 5.80
CA LYS A 35 -8.59 12.04 5.65
C LYS A 35 -7.26 12.77 5.76
N ASP A 36 -6.38 12.37 6.68
CA ASP A 36 -5.07 13.02 6.85
C ASP A 36 -4.04 12.60 5.81
N LEU A 37 -4.21 11.43 5.18
CA LEU A 37 -3.34 10.95 4.10
C LEU A 37 -3.73 11.53 2.75
N GLU A 38 -5.02 11.79 2.54
CA GLU A 38 -5.58 12.37 1.33
C GLU A 38 -5.64 13.90 1.39
N ASP A 39 -5.15 14.50 2.48
CA ASP A 39 -5.07 15.95 2.64
C ASP A 39 -4.05 16.54 1.67
N GLU A 40 -4.51 17.23 0.61
CA GLU A 40 -3.64 17.85 -0.40
C GLU A 40 -2.69 18.92 0.17
N SER A 41 -2.97 19.46 1.36
CA SER A 41 -2.05 20.37 2.05
C SER A 41 -0.89 19.64 2.73
N GLN A 42 -1.03 18.33 2.93
CA GLN A 42 -0.03 17.47 3.53
C GLN A 42 0.94 16.96 2.46
N LEU A 43 2.08 17.65 2.30
CA LEU A 43 3.08 17.29 1.29
C LEU A 43 3.76 15.95 1.58
N HIS A 44 3.99 15.66 2.85
CA HIS A 44 4.71 14.48 3.30
C HIS A 44 4.10 13.92 4.57
N VAL A 45 4.28 12.62 4.75
CA VAL A 45 4.00 11.95 6.02
C VAL A 45 5.34 11.52 6.60
N TRP A 46 5.61 11.97 7.82
CA TRP A 46 6.84 11.67 8.54
C TRP A 46 6.67 10.37 9.33
N CYS A 47 7.72 9.56 9.39
CA CYS A 47 7.72 8.41 10.28
C CYS A 47 7.79 8.89 11.75
N PRO A 48 6.87 8.46 12.63
CA PRO A 48 6.84 8.93 14.01
C PRO A 48 8.07 8.50 14.82
N LYS A 49 8.84 7.52 14.36
CA LYS A 49 10.04 7.04 15.04
C LYS A 49 11.34 7.64 14.54
N CYS A 50 11.57 7.62 13.22
CA CYS A 50 12.84 8.07 12.66
C CYS A 50 12.81 9.51 12.12
N GLY A 51 11.63 10.13 12.03
CA GLY A 51 11.47 11.50 11.54
C GLY A 51 11.73 11.68 10.03
N LEU A 52 11.92 10.59 9.29
CA LEU A 52 12.15 10.61 7.84
C LEU A 52 10.85 10.40 7.06
N THR A 53 10.83 10.85 5.80
CA THR A 53 9.71 10.70 4.87
C THR A 53 10.01 9.56 3.89
N PRO A 54 9.47 8.34 4.11
CA PRO A 54 9.70 7.23 3.21
C PRO A 54 8.93 7.39 1.88
N ASP A 55 9.44 6.80 0.81
CA ASP A 55 8.79 6.79 -0.51
C ASP A 55 7.46 5.99 -0.51
N SER A 56 7.32 5.04 0.41
CA SER A 56 6.09 4.27 0.63
C SER A 56 5.88 4.04 2.12
N LEU A 57 4.61 4.10 2.51
CA LEU A 57 4.12 3.86 3.88
C LEU A 57 3.18 2.65 3.96
N PHE A 58 2.97 1.97 2.85
CA PHE A 58 2.16 0.78 2.81
C PHE A 58 2.94 -0.42 3.37
N THR A 59 2.21 -1.29 4.06
CA THR A 59 2.78 -2.54 4.54
C THR A 59 3.23 -3.42 3.39
N ASP A 60 4.18 -4.32 3.65
CA ASP A 60 4.64 -5.29 2.67
C ASP A 60 3.47 -6.13 2.11
N GLU A 61 2.46 -6.43 2.93
CA GLU A 61 1.25 -7.15 2.50
C GLU A 61 0.45 -6.39 1.43
N VAL A 62 0.29 -5.07 1.58
CA VAL A 62 -0.41 -4.21 0.60
C VAL A 62 0.38 -4.15 -0.71
N ILE A 63 1.71 -3.99 -0.61
CA ILE A 63 2.61 -3.94 -1.76
C ILE A 63 2.58 -5.27 -2.52
N GLU A 64 2.63 -6.40 -1.82
CA GLU A 64 2.53 -7.73 -2.42
C GLU A 64 1.19 -7.94 -3.13
N LEU A 65 0.08 -7.50 -2.51
CA LEU A 65 -1.24 -7.56 -3.12
C LEU A 65 -1.30 -6.75 -4.42
N ALA A 66 -0.72 -5.54 -4.42
CA ALA A 66 -0.63 -4.71 -5.62
C ALA A 66 0.11 -5.43 -6.75
N MET A 67 1.26 -6.03 -6.44
CA MET A 67 2.05 -6.78 -7.41
C MET A 67 1.28 -7.98 -7.97
N LYS A 68 0.54 -8.72 -7.14
CA LYS A 68 -0.31 -9.84 -7.59
C LYS A 68 -1.39 -9.37 -8.56
N ILE A 69 -2.07 -8.26 -8.28
CA ILE A 69 -3.09 -7.69 -9.18
C ILE A 69 -2.48 -7.33 -10.54
N VAL A 70 -1.33 -6.66 -10.55
CA VAL A 70 -0.61 -6.28 -11.78
C VAL A 70 -0.17 -7.51 -12.56
N ASN A 71 0.48 -8.48 -11.91
CA ASN A 71 0.94 -9.71 -12.55
C ASN A 71 -0.22 -10.53 -13.14
N ASN A 72 -1.37 -10.52 -12.45
CA ASN A 72 -2.59 -11.14 -12.92
C ASN A 72 -3.13 -10.47 -14.20
N HIS A 73 -3.06 -9.14 -14.29
CA HIS A 73 -3.42 -8.41 -15.49
C HIS A 73 -2.46 -8.70 -16.66
N VAL A 74 -1.15 -8.70 -16.40
CA VAL A 74 -0.14 -9.06 -17.40
C VAL A 74 -0.37 -10.49 -17.92
N SER A 75 -0.70 -11.42 -17.03
CA SER A 75 -1.03 -12.80 -17.38
C SER A 75 -2.26 -12.88 -18.30
N ASP A 76 -3.28 -12.06 -18.06
CA ASP A 76 -4.47 -11.98 -18.93
C ASP A 76 -4.11 -11.44 -20.32
N LEU A 77 -3.29 -10.38 -20.41
CA LEU A 77 -2.81 -9.82 -21.69
C LEU A 77 -2.03 -10.85 -22.51
N LEU A 78 -1.08 -11.57 -21.88
CA LEU A 78 -0.28 -12.60 -22.55
C LEU A 78 -1.14 -13.78 -23.03
N ASN A 79 -2.09 -14.21 -22.18
CA ASN A 79 -3.03 -15.26 -22.54
C ASN A 79 -3.91 -14.86 -23.73
N ASP A 80 -4.39 -13.62 -23.77
CA ASP A 80 -5.24 -13.13 -24.85
C ASP A 80 -4.46 -12.89 -26.14
N PHE A 81 -3.22 -12.39 -26.05
CA PHE A 81 -2.30 -12.34 -27.19
C PHE A 81 -2.05 -13.74 -27.78
N GLY A 82 -1.73 -14.73 -26.96
CA GLY A 82 -1.52 -16.11 -27.39
C GLY A 82 -2.75 -16.72 -28.08
N LYS A 83 -3.95 -16.49 -27.51
CA LYS A 83 -5.22 -16.90 -28.14
C LYS A 83 -5.42 -16.23 -29.50
N ASN A 84 -5.23 -14.92 -29.59
CA ASN A 84 -5.43 -14.15 -30.83
C ASN A 84 -4.44 -14.58 -31.91
N LEU A 85 -3.17 -14.75 -31.57
CA LEU A 85 -2.16 -15.26 -32.50
C LEU A 85 -2.51 -16.66 -33.00
N SER A 86 -2.95 -17.56 -32.10
CA SER A 86 -3.38 -18.90 -32.49
C SER A 86 -4.56 -18.87 -33.47
N LYS A 87 -5.54 -17.97 -33.24
CA LYS A 87 -6.68 -17.79 -34.14
C LYS A 87 -6.24 -17.26 -35.51
N SER A 88 -5.39 -16.23 -35.55
CA SER A 88 -4.91 -15.65 -36.81
C SER A 88 -4.05 -16.62 -37.62
N SER A 89 -3.26 -17.45 -36.96
CA SER A 89 -2.38 -18.44 -37.63
C SER A 89 -3.13 -19.63 -38.23
N LYS A 90 -4.39 -19.90 -37.83
CA LYS A 90 -5.17 -21.05 -38.34
C LYS A 90 -5.45 -20.95 -39.84
N ASN A 91 -5.51 -19.74 -40.38
CA ASN A 91 -5.78 -19.47 -41.79
C ASN A 91 -4.50 -19.26 -42.62
N GLY A 92 -3.32 -19.33 -42.01
CA GLY A 92 -2.03 -19.12 -42.65
C GLY A 92 -1.23 -20.42 -42.87
N SER A 93 -0.11 -20.30 -43.57
CA SER A 93 0.80 -21.41 -43.89
C SER A 93 1.54 -21.98 -42.68
N VAL A 94 1.56 -21.25 -41.55
CA VAL A 94 2.20 -21.64 -40.29
C VAL A 94 1.14 -21.68 -39.20
N LYS A 95 0.94 -22.85 -38.59
CA LYS A 95 -0.02 -23.04 -37.48
C LYS A 95 0.68 -22.80 -36.13
N PHE A 96 0.27 -21.75 -35.43
CA PHE A 96 0.68 -21.50 -34.05
C PHE A 96 -0.35 -22.10 -33.08
N LYS A 97 0.13 -22.88 -32.11
CA LYS A 97 -0.69 -23.35 -30.98
C LYS A 97 -0.30 -22.55 -29.75
N SER A 98 -1.28 -21.90 -29.12
CA SER A 98 -1.05 -21.23 -27.84
C SER A 98 -0.57 -22.25 -26.80
N GLY A 99 0.42 -21.88 -26.00
CA GLY A 99 0.87 -22.66 -24.85
C GLY A 99 -0.20 -22.77 -23.76
N SER A 100 0.14 -23.41 -22.65
CA SER A 100 -0.74 -23.51 -21.48
C SER A 100 -1.06 -22.12 -20.91
N LYS A 101 -2.31 -21.94 -20.47
CA LYS A 101 -2.76 -20.69 -19.85
C LYS A 101 -1.90 -20.36 -18.63
N ILE A 102 -1.37 -19.14 -18.57
CA ILE A 102 -0.65 -18.63 -17.40
C ILE A 102 -1.65 -18.56 -16.24
N LYS A 103 -1.30 -19.18 -15.11
CA LYS A 103 -2.14 -19.19 -13.90
C LYS A 103 -2.06 -17.83 -13.21
N LYS A 104 -3.17 -17.46 -12.58
CA LYS A 104 -3.29 -16.23 -11.79
C LYS A 104 -2.99 -16.53 -10.33
N ASP A 105 -2.35 -15.59 -9.66
CA ASP A 105 -2.15 -15.63 -8.22
C ASP A 105 -3.46 -15.28 -7.49
N PRO A 106 -3.73 -15.89 -6.32
CA PRO A 106 -4.87 -15.50 -5.49
C PRO A 106 -4.71 -14.07 -4.98
N VAL A 107 -5.81 -13.32 -4.98
CA VAL A 107 -5.89 -11.92 -4.52
C VAL A 107 -6.76 -11.91 -3.28
N ASP A 108 -6.15 -12.22 -2.13
CA ASP A 108 -6.82 -12.26 -0.84
C ASP A 108 -6.94 -10.83 -0.26
N PRO A 109 -8.04 -10.51 0.46
CA PRO A 109 -8.21 -9.19 1.06
C PRO A 109 -7.21 -8.95 2.19
N ILE A 110 -6.76 -7.70 2.32
CA ILE A 110 -5.92 -7.26 3.44
C ILE A 110 -6.74 -7.34 4.73
N ILE A 111 -6.12 -7.84 5.80
CA ILE A 111 -6.70 -7.87 7.15
C ILE A 111 -5.80 -7.00 8.03
N SER A 112 -6.38 -6.00 8.72
CA SER A 112 -5.64 -5.20 9.70
C SER A 112 -5.35 -6.06 10.93
N LYS A 113 -4.07 -6.29 11.24
CA LYS A 113 -3.63 -7.28 12.24
C LYS A 113 -3.08 -6.67 13.54
N LEU A 114 -2.94 -5.35 13.64
CA LEU A 114 -2.25 -4.72 14.78
C LEU A 114 -3.16 -3.76 15.57
N ASP A 115 -3.59 -4.21 16.75
CA ASP A 115 -4.48 -3.44 17.64
C ASP A 115 -3.80 -2.93 18.92
N ASN A 116 -2.50 -3.12 19.08
CA ASN A 116 -1.74 -2.69 20.26
C ASN A 116 -1.16 -1.26 20.14
N LEU A 117 -1.60 -0.47 19.17
CA LEU A 117 -1.18 0.91 18.99
C LEU A 117 -2.11 1.83 19.79
N GLU A 118 -1.52 2.83 20.44
CA GLU A 118 -2.21 3.79 21.30
C GLU A 118 -2.39 5.13 20.60
N LEU A 119 -3.52 5.78 20.88
CA LEU A 119 -3.79 7.12 20.38
C LEU A 119 -2.81 8.15 20.98
N GLN A 120 -2.23 8.95 20.11
CA GLN A 120 -1.38 10.10 20.43
C GLN A 120 -1.96 11.35 19.76
N ILE A 121 -2.10 12.42 20.54
CA ILE A 121 -2.50 13.75 20.06
C ILE A 121 -1.24 14.60 19.99
N TYR A 122 -0.98 15.21 18.84
CA TYR A 122 0.23 16.02 18.63
C TYR A 122 -0.07 17.50 18.82
N ASP A 123 0.52 18.14 19.84
CA ASP A 123 0.28 19.56 20.20
C ASP A 123 0.62 20.55 19.08
N CYS A 124 1.60 20.22 18.23
CA CYS A 124 2.04 21.08 17.13
C CYS A 124 0.95 21.33 16.08
N CYS A 125 0.04 20.38 15.87
CA CYS A 125 -0.97 20.43 14.82
C CYS A 125 -2.37 19.98 15.26
N HIS A 126 -2.51 19.52 16.51
CA HIS A 126 -3.72 18.97 17.11
C HIS A 126 -4.33 17.80 16.31
N LYS A 127 -3.49 17.07 15.58
CA LYS A 127 -3.89 15.87 14.84
C LYS A 127 -3.59 14.61 15.65
N GLU A 128 -4.26 13.52 15.27
CA GLU A 128 -4.24 12.25 15.97
C GLU A 128 -3.56 11.16 15.13
N ALA A 129 -2.68 10.38 15.75
CA ALA A 129 -2.16 9.14 15.16
C ALA A 129 -2.19 8.01 16.20
N LYS A 130 -2.16 6.76 15.74
CA LYS A 130 -1.88 5.64 16.64
C LYS A 130 -0.45 5.18 16.50
N ILE A 131 0.29 5.13 17.60
CA ILE A 131 1.70 4.76 17.67
C ILE A 131 1.94 3.66 18.69
N SER A 132 3.13 3.04 18.67
CA SER A 132 3.47 2.03 19.66
C SER A 132 3.58 2.65 21.07
N PRO A 133 3.16 1.94 22.14
CA PRO A 133 3.28 2.46 23.51
C PRO A 133 4.72 2.83 23.86
N SER A 134 5.70 2.06 23.37
CA SER A 134 7.12 2.35 23.55
C SER A 134 7.53 3.69 22.92
N LEU A 135 7.06 3.97 21.71
CA LEU A 135 7.36 5.24 21.04
C LEU A 135 6.70 6.43 21.76
N LYS A 136 5.49 6.24 22.30
CA LYS A 136 4.81 7.25 23.11
C LYS A 136 5.58 7.59 24.40
N MET A 137 6.18 6.59 25.04
CA MET A 137 7.02 6.80 26.24
C MET A 137 8.40 7.38 25.93
N GLU A 138 9.03 6.99 24.83
CA GLU A 138 10.38 7.45 24.46
C GLU A 138 10.40 8.86 23.86
N GLY A 139 9.27 9.28 23.28
CA GLY A 139 9.19 10.46 22.43
C GLY A 139 9.51 10.11 20.97
N GLY A 140 9.07 10.98 20.07
CA GLY A 140 9.14 10.73 18.64
C GLY A 140 8.87 11.97 17.81
N TYR A 141 8.39 11.78 16.60
CA TYR A 141 8.12 12.84 15.64
C TYR A 141 6.64 12.87 15.29
N CYS A 142 6.13 14.06 15.02
CA CYS A 142 4.79 14.24 14.49
C CYS A 142 4.70 13.73 13.05
N PRO A 143 3.80 12.77 12.74
CA PRO A 143 3.61 12.24 11.39
C PRO A 143 3.15 13.28 10.36
N PHE A 144 2.71 14.44 10.83
CA PHE A 144 2.06 15.48 10.04
C PHE A 144 2.91 16.74 9.84
N CYS A 145 3.99 16.91 10.57
CA CYS A 145 4.88 18.07 10.37
C CYS A 145 6.35 17.79 10.66
N GLY A 146 6.69 16.60 11.17
CA GLY A 146 8.05 16.22 11.51
C GLY A 146 8.59 16.87 12.79
N GLU A 147 7.79 17.65 13.52
CA GLU A 147 8.21 18.23 14.79
C GLU A 147 8.42 17.15 15.85
N MET A 148 9.53 17.25 16.59
CA MET A 148 9.87 16.29 17.64
C MET A 148 9.02 16.56 18.89
N GLN A 149 8.48 15.50 19.49
CA GLN A 149 7.80 15.53 20.77
C GLN A 149 8.56 14.66 21.77
N ASP A 150 8.71 15.19 22.98
CA ASP A 150 9.16 14.40 24.13
C ASP A 150 8.10 13.36 24.51
N GLY A 151 8.54 12.26 25.10
CA GLY A 151 7.64 11.21 25.59
C GLY A 151 6.91 11.58 26.87
N ASP A 152 5.86 10.81 27.19
CA ASP A 152 5.04 10.94 28.39
C ASP A 152 5.80 10.64 29.71
#